data_AF-A0A9P4QTZ4-F1
#
_entry.id   AF-A0A9P4QTZ4-F1
#
_cell.length_a   1.000
_cell.length_b   1.000
_cell.length_c   1.000
_cell.angle_alpha   90.00
_cell.angle_beta   90.00
_cell.angle_gamma   90.00
#
_symmetry.space_group_name_H-M   'P 1'
#
loop_
_entity.id
_entity.type
_entity.pdbx_description
1 polymer ?
#
loop_
_entity_poly.entity_id
_entity_poly.type
_entity_poly.pdbx_seq_one_letter_code
_entity_poly.pdbx_strand_id
1 'polypeptide(L)'
;MADDLDHTPAARPPPGRESNFDNPESRAYQLVIVIAICLALVVLFTSTRICTRFRINRSFGADDWITIIATIFAIAYSGLILHLLHEPGGGILGIHLWDVSIPKLMAYTKGSLADSILIRITNTLVKVGLLALYLRLFNIISHVRTMVWVGMFAVISYCIAFVITDLVACVPRSDEAGGWVDPKLLARCNAIVPDFITAGAWFNVFTDFYILMIPLHMIPKLGLSRNRQIGVALIFLTGLLQVQILTPGDDHLT
;
A
#
# COMPACT_ATOMS: atom_id res chain seq x y z
N MET A 1 30.10 9.25 21.19
CA MET A 1 29.20 9.86 20.18
C MET A 1 28.33 8.83 19.47
N ALA A 2 28.82 7.60 19.20
CA ALA A 2 27.96 6.49 18.76
C ALA A 2 26.98 6.01 19.86
N ASP A 3 27.47 5.90 21.11
CA ASP A 3 26.69 5.46 22.29
C ASP A 3 25.46 6.35 22.61
N ASP A 4 25.49 7.62 22.18
CA ASP A 4 24.42 8.59 22.45
C ASP A 4 23.29 8.49 21.40
N LEU A 5 23.61 8.00 20.19
CA LEU A 5 22.66 7.83 19.10
C LEU A 5 21.79 6.58 19.28
N ASP A 6 22.31 5.56 19.95
CA ASP A 6 21.57 4.31 20.24
C ASP A 6 20.40 4.53 21.22
N HIS A 7 20.49 5.56 22.08
CA HIS A 7 19.45 5.96 23.02
C HIS A 7 18.64 7.19 22.58
N THR A 8 18.91 7.72 21.39
CA THR A 8 18.13 8.84 20.84
C THR A 8 16.90 8.29 20.10
N PRO A 9 15.66 8.66 20.50
CA PRO A 9 14.46 8.19 19.84
C PRO A 9 14.25 8.87 18.49
N ALA A 10 13.74 8.13 17.52
CA ALA A 10 13.44 8.65 16.18
C ALA A 10 12.27 9.65 16.15
N ALA A 11 11.38 9.61 17.14
CA ALA A 11 10.30 10.58 17.33
C ALA A 11 10.18 10.97 18.80
N ARG A 12 9.61 12.15 19.07
CA ARG A 12 9.33 12.57 20.45
C ARG A 12 8.19 11.70 21.02
N PRO A 13 8.34 11.15 22.23
CA PRO A 13 7.26 10.41 22.86
C PRO A 13 6.12 11.34 23.26
N PRO A 14 4.87 10.83 23.33
CA PRO A 14 3.73 11.60 23.81
C PRO A 14 3.89 11.98 25.29
N PRO A 15 3.19 13.02 25.78
CA PRO A 15 3.30 13.48 27.16
C PRO A 15 3.07 12.34 28.17
N GLY A 16 4.03 12.12 29.07
CA GLY A 16 3.95 11.09 30.12
C GLY A 16 4.39 9.68 29.73
N ARG A 17 5.03 9.49 28.57
CA ARG A 17 5.65 8.22 28.16
C ARG A 17 7.15 8.41 27.92
N GLU A 18 7.95 7.43 28.31
CA GLU A 18 9.37 7.34 27.99
C GLU A 18 9.60 6.28 26.91
N SER A 19 10.61 6.50 26.07
CA SER A 19 11.01 5.57 25.01
C SER A 19 11.62 4.30 25.60
N ASN A 20 11.15 3.14 25.13
CA ASN A 20 11.64 1.83 25.56
C ASN A 20 12.29 1.08 24.40
N PHE A 21 13.61 1.10 24.34
CA PHE A 21 14.39 0.47 23.27
C PHE A 21 14.64 -1.04 23.49
N ASP A 22 14.57 -1.52 24.73
CA ASP A 22 14.90 -2.91 25.09
C ASP A 22 13.72 -3.87 24.90
N ASN A 23 12.51 -3.43 25.25
CA ASN A 23 11.28 -4.22 25.09
C ASN A 23 10.08 -3.36 24.67
N PRO A 24 10.08 -2.83 23.44
CA PRO A 24 9.02 -1.97 22.94
C PRO A 24 7.68 -2.71 22.86
N GLU A 25 6.58 -1.99 23.11
CA GLU A 25 5.25 -2.50 22.84
C GLU A 25 5.11 -2.72 21.31
N SER A 26 4.89 -3.97 20.91
CA SER A 26 4.89 -4.36 19.49
C SER A 26 3.57 -4.97 19.03
N ARG A 27 3.08 -4.48 17.90
CA ARG A 27 1.96 -5.04 17.12
C ARG A 27 2.44 -5.97 16.01
N ALA A 28 3.72 -6.33 15.98
CA ALA A 28 4.30 -7.23 14.98
C ALA A 28 3.54 -8.55 14.85
N TYR A 29 3.18 -9.18 15.98
CA TYR A 29 2.41 -10.43 15.98
C TYR A 29 1.04 -10.29 15.30
N GLN A 30 0.35 -9.16 15.51
CA GLN A 30 -0.93 -8.88 14.86
C GLN A 30 -0.75 -8.76 13.34
N LEU A 31 0.30 -8.06 12.89
CA LEU A 31 0.64 -7.95 11.47
C LEU A 31 0.92 -9.31 10.84
N VAL A 32 1.72 -10.17 11.51
CA VAL A 32 2.02 -11.53 11.02
C VAL A 32 0.75 -12.36 10.83
N ILE A 33 -0.16 -12.34 11.80
CA ILE A 33 -1.44 -13.07 11.69
C ILE A 33 -2.24 -12.56 10.50
N VAL A 34 -2.40 -11.24 10.36
CA VAL A 34 -3.18 -10.63 9.29
C VAL A 34 -2.59 -10.99 7.92
N ILE A 35 -1.27 -10.88 7.77
CA ILE A 35 -0.57 -11.27 6.54
C ILE A 35 -0.81 -12.74 6.21
N ALA A 36 -0.67 -13.63 7.19
CA ALA A 36 -0.87 -15.07 6.98
C ALA A 36 -2.30 -15.38 6.50
N ILE A 37 -3.32 -14.81 7.14
CA ILE A 37 -4.73 -15.01 6.78
C ILE A 37 -5.02 -14.43 5.40
N CYS A 38 -4.66 -13.16 5.16
CA CYS A 38 -4.93 -12.48 3.89
C CYS A 38 -4.20 -13.17 2.72
N LEU A 39 -2.94 -13.57 2.91
CA LEU A 39 -2.17 -14.26 1.89
C LEU A 39 -2.77 -15.63 1.56
N ALA A 40 -3.18 -16.39 2.58
CA ALA A 40 -3.87 -17.67 2.37
C ALA A 40 -5.16 -17.50 1.55
N LEU A 41 -5.95 -16.46 1.85
CA LEU A 41 -7.16 -16.14 1.08
C LEU A 41 -6.85 -15.74 -0.36
N VAL A 42 -5.85 -14.88 -0.58
CA VAL A 42 -5.43 -14.45 -1.93
C VAL A 42 -5.01 -15.65 -2.77
N VAL A 43 -4.16 -16.53 -2.22
CA VAL A 43 -3.72 -17.75 -2.91
C VAL A 43 -4.92 -18.65 -3.21
N LEU A 44 -5.80 -18.89 -2.23
CA LEU A 44 -6.99 -19.73 -2.41
C LEU A 44 -7.91 -19.22 -3.53
N PHE A 45 -8.22 -17.92 -3.53
CA PHE A 45 -9.09 -17.31 -4.54
C PHE A 45 -8.44 -17.32 -5.92
N THR A 46 -7.16 -16.98 -6.02
CA THR A 46 -6.42 -17.02 -7.30
C THR A 46 -6.33 -18.45 -7.83
N SER A 47 -6.02 -19.44 -6.98
CA SER A 47 -6.01 -20.85 -7.37
C SER A 47 -7.38 -21.32 -7.87
N THR A 48 -8.45 -20.97 -7.17
CA THR A 48 -9.83 -21.32 -7.57
C THR A 48 -10.18 -20.69 -8.92
N ARG A 49 -9.79 -19.44 -9.16
CA ARG A 49 -9.97 -18.75 -10.45
C ARG A 49 -9.21 -19.47 -11.56
N ILE A 50 -7.94 -19.81 -11.35
CA ILE A 50 -7.10 -20.52 -12.32
C ILE A 50 -7.69 -21.90 -12.61
N CYS A 51 -8.09 -22.67 -11.59
CA CYS A 51 -8.72 -23.98 -11.76
C CYS A 51 -10.03 -23.88 -12.56
N THR A 52 -10.87 -22.87 -12.28
CA THR A 52 -12.11 -22.61 -13.02
C THR A 52 -11.82 -22.29 -14.49
N ARG A 53 -10.82 -21.45 -14.76
CA ARG A 53 -10.41 -21.12 -16.14
C ARG A 53 -9.89 -22.33 -16.89
N PHE A 54 -9.07 -23.15 -16.24
CA PHE A 54 -8.47 -24.34 -16.85
C PHE A 54 -9.50 -25.45 -17.10
N ARG A 55 -10.39 -25.73 -16.14
CA ARG A 55 -11.33 -26.86 -16.22
C ARG A 55 -12.64 -26.51 -16.94
N ILE A 56 -13.17 -25.30 -16.76
CA ILE A 56 -14.51 -24.92 -17.25
C ILE A 56 -14.40 -24.06 -18.51
N ASN A 57 -13.71 -22.92 -18.45
CA ASN A 57 -13.77 -21.92 -19.53
C ASN A 57 -12.78 -22.18 -20.69
N ARG A 58 -11.70 -22.94 -20.46
CA ARG A 58 -10.64 -23.25 -21.45
C ARG A 58 -10.12 -22.04 -22.24
N SER A 59 -10.17 -20.84 -21.66
CA SER A 59 -9.79 -19.58 -22.29
C SER A 59 -9.13 -18.67 -21.26
N PHE A 60 -7.83 -18.46 -21.43
CA PHE A 60 -7.05 -17.48 -20.69
C PHE A 60 -7.19 -16.11 -21.34
N GLY A 61 -7.66 -15.13 -20.57
CA GLY A 61 -7.66 -13.73 -20.97
C GLY A 61 -6.45 -12.99 -20.42
N ALA A 62 -6.23 -11.77 -20.91
CA ALA A 62 -5.23 -10.86 -20.33
C ALA A 62 -5.50 -10.58 -18.83
N ASP A 63 -6.78 -10.61 -18.41
CA ASP A 63 -7.18 -10.45 -17.00
C ASP A 63 -6.61 -11.53 -16.08
N ASP A 64 -6.48 -12.76 -16.57
CA ASP A 64 -5.99 -13.89 -15.80
C ASP A 64 -4.47 -13.77 -15.57
N TRP A 65 -3.71 -13.36 -16.59
CA TRP A 65 -2.27 -13.09 -16.46
C TRP A 65 -1.97 -11.95 -15.49
N ILE A 66 -2.72 -10.84 -15.58
CA ILE A 66 -2.55 -9.70 -14.67
C ILE A 66 -2.82 -10.13 -13.23
N THR A 67 -3.84 -10.96 -13.00
CA THR A 67 -4.18 -11.48 -11.66
C THR A 67 -3.06 -12.37 -11.09
N ILE A 68 -2.45 -13.22 -11.93
CA ILE A 68 -1.31 -14.06 -11.52
C ILE A 68 -0.11 -13.19 -11.15
N ILE A 69 0.23 -12.21 -11.99
CA ILE A 69 1.34 -11.28 -11.72
C ILE A 69 1.07 -10.49 -10.43
N ALA A 70 -0.16 -9.99 -10.24
CA ALA A 70 -0.56 -9.31 -9.01
C ALA A 70 -0.36 -10.19 -7.77
N THR A 71 -0.69 -11.48 -7.88
CA THR A 71 -0.52 -12.45 -6.78
C THR A 71 0.95 -12.68 -6.45
N ILE A 72 1.82 -12.77 -7.47
CA ILE A 72 3.27 -12.90 -7.27
C ILE A 72 3.83 -11.68 -6.53
N PHE A 73 3.44 -10.48 -6.93
CA PHE A 73 3.83 -9.24 -6.25
C PHE A 73 3.29 -9.16 -4.83
N ALA A 74 2.07 -9.61 -4.57
CA ALA A 74 1.51 -9.68 -3.21
C ALA A 74 2.28 -10.66 -2.31
N ILE A 75 2.72 -11.80 -2.85
CA ILE A 75 3.59 -12.75 -2.13
C ILE A 75 4.95 -12.11 -1.84
N ALA A 76 5.56 -11.47 -2.82
CA ALA A 76 6.85 -10.79 -2.66
C ALA A 76 6.77 -9.67 -1.62
N TYR A 77 5.71 -8.87 -1.66
CA TYR A 77 5.41 -7.84 -0.67
C TYR A 77 5.27 -8.41 0.75
N SER A 78 4.46 -9.46 0.89
CA SER A 78 4.26 -10.14 2.17
C SER A 78 5.57 -10.71 2.73
N GLY A 79 6.40 -11.29 1.86
CA GLY A 79 7.72 -11.79 2.23
C GLY A 79 8.66 -10.69 2.69
N LEU A 80 8.68 -9.54 2.01
CA LEU A 80 9.46 -8.38 2.44
C LEU A 80 9.02 -7.88 3.81
N ILE A 81 7.72 -7.71 4.05
CA ILE A 81 7.21 -7.27 5.35
C ILE A 81 7.60 -8.27 6.45
N LEU A 82 7.45 -9.58 6.21
CA LEU A 82 7.85 -10.62 7.15
C LEU A 82 9.35 -10.62 7.42
N HIS A 83 10.18 -10.28 6.43
CA HIS A 83 11.61 -10.11 6.62
C HIS A 83 11.91 -8.91 7.52
N LEU A 84 11.31 -7.75 7.24
CA LEU A 84 11.46 -6.51 8.02
C LEU A 84 10.93 -6.62 9.46
N LEU A 85 9.95 -7.51 9.71
CA LEU A 85 9.44 -7.83 11.04
C LEU A 85 10.40 -8.69 11.87
N HIS A 86 11.17 -9.59 11.24
CA HIS A 86 12.03 -10.57 11.91
C HIS A 86 13.52 -10.20 11.93
N GLU A 87 13.89 -8.96 11.57
CA GLU A 87 15.30 -8.57 11.56
C GLU A 87 15.96 -8.71 12.96
N PRO A 88 17.24 -9.17 13.03
CA PRO A 88 17.97 -9.29 14.29
C PRO A 88 18.11 -7.92 14.97
N GLY A 89 17.66 -7.81 16.22
CA GLY A 89 17.52 -6.53 16.94
C GLY A 89 16.07 -6.01 17.05
N GLY A 90 15.11 -6.81 16.57
CA GLY A 90 13.67 -6.54 16.59
C GLY A 90 13.26 -5.74 15.36
N GLY A 91 12.19 -6.11 14.66
CA GLY A 91 11.70 -5.33 13.52
C GLY A 91 11.29 -3.91 13.91
N ILE A 92 11.38 -2.96 12.97
CA ILE A 92 10.83 -1.60 13.11
C ILE A 92 9.32 -1.57 12.92
N LEU A 93 8.79 -2.54 12.17
CA LEU A 93 7.38 -2.62 11.86
C LEU A 93 6.58 -3.08 13.09
N GLY A 94 5.58 -2.29 13.47
CA GLY A 94 4.67 -2.59 14.58
C GLY A 94 5.10 -2.06 15.94
N ILE A 95 6.25 -1.39 16.06
CA ILE A 95 6.65 -0.63 17.26
C ILE A 95 6.44 0.87 17.03
N HIS A 96 6.25 1.63 18.11
CA HIS A 96 6.08 3.07 17.99
C HIS A 96 7.39 3.75 17.57
N LEU A 97 7.30 4.80 16.75
CA LEU A 97 8.48 5.50 16.21
C LEU A 97 9.37 6.12 17.31
N TRP A 98 8.79 6.45 18.48
CA TRP A 98 9.55 6.93 19.63
C TRP A 98 10.31 5.81 20.38
N ASP A 99 10.02 4.54 20.12
CA ASP A 99 10.75 3.39 20.68
C ASP A 99 11.81 2.84 19.70
N VAL A 100 12.03 3.53 18.58
CA VAL A 100 13.00 3.16 17.54
C VAL A 100 14.24 4.04 17.68
N SER A 101 15.42 3.43 17.75
CA SER A 101 16.69 4.14 17.74
C SER A 101 17.06 4.64 16.33
N ILE A 102 17.78 5.76 16.25
CA ILE A 102 18.17 6.37 14.97
C ILE A 102 18.96 5.39 14.06
N PRO A 103 19.97 4.65 14.54
CA PRO A 103 20.73 3.73 13.68
C PRO A 103 19.86 2.63 13.08
N LYS A 104 18.87 2.15 13.84
CA LYS A 104 17.90 1.16 13.40
C LYS A 104 16.99 1.72 12.30
N LEU A 105 16.54 2.96 12.45
CA LEU A 105 15.75 3.65 11.43
C LEU A 105 16.55 3.84 10.13
N MET A 106 17.84 4.19 10.24
CA MET A 106 18.71 4.36 9.08
C MET A 106 18.94 3.04 8.32
N ALA A 107 19.08 1.91 9.02
CA ALA A 107 19.17 0.59 8.40
C ALA A 107 17.87 0.20 7.65
N TYR A 108 16.72 0.64 8.17
CA TYR A 108 15.40 0.37 7.59
C TYR A 108 15.10 1.16 6.31
N THR A 109 15.80 2.26 6.04
CA THR A 109 15.54 3.15 4.87
C THR A 109 15.42 2.40 3.54
N LYS A 110 16.34 1.47 3.27
CA LYS A 110 16.33 0.64 2.05
C LYS A 110 15.11 -0.28 2.00
N GLY A 111 14.74 -0.88 3.13
CA GLY A 111 13.55 -1.70 3.28
C GLY A 111 12.27 -0.89 3.07
N SER A 112 12.21 0.32 3.63
CA SER A 112 11.09 1.26 3.51
C SER A 112 10.82 1.67 2.06
N LEU A 113 11.88 1.91 1.27
CA LEU A 113 11.74 2.22 -0.14
C LEU A 113 11.21 1.02 -0.94
N ALA A 114 11.76 -0.17 -0.67
CA ALA A 114 11.31 -1.40 -1.32
C ALA A 114 9.84 -1.73 -0.98
N ASP A 115 9.45 -1.55 0.28
CA ASP A 115 8.08 -1.69 0.78
C ASP A 115 7.13 -0.73 0.04
N SER A 116 7.47 0.56 0.02
CA SER A 116 6.68 1.62 -0.63
C SER A 116 6.46 1.36 -2.12
N ILE A 117 7.49 0.89 -2.84
CA ILE A 117 7.39 0.58 -4.27
C ILE A 117 6.54 -0.68 -4.49
N LEU A 118 6.80 -1.75 -3.75
CA LEU A 118 6.11 -3.04 -3.93
C LEU A 118 4.61 -2.93 -3.62
N ILE A 119 4.22 -2.23 -2.56
CA ILE A 119 2.79 -2.05 -2.25
C ILE A 119 2.08 -1.26 -3.35
N ARG A 120 2.74 -0.24 -3.92
CA ARG A 120 2.17 0.60 -4.98
C ARG A 120 1.96 -0.20 -6.27
N ILE A 121 2.95 -1.00 -6.66
CA ILE A 121 2.87 -1.88 -7.83
C ILE A 121 1.78 -2.93 -7.62
N THR A 122 1.76 -3.57 -6.45
CA THR A 122 0.76 -4.60 -6.11
C THR A 122 -0.66 -4.03 -6.20
N ASN A 123 -0.92 -2.89 -5.55
CA ASN A 123 -2.23 -2.23 -5.60
C ASN A 123 -2.65 -1.88 -7.03
N THR A 124 -1.72 -1.38 -7.84
CA THR A 124 -1.99 -1.02 -9.24
C THR A 124 -2.34 -2.26 -10.06
N LEU A 125 -1.58 -3.34 -9.93
CA LEU A 125 -1.85 -4.60 -10.64
C LEU A 125 -3.21 -5.19 -10.26
N VAL A 126 -3.59 -5.15 -8.99
CA VAL A 126 -4.92 -5.59 -8.52
C VAL A 126 -6.03 -4.75 -9.17
N LYS A 127 -5.90 -3.42 -9.17
CA LYS A 127 -6.88 -2.50 -9.79
C LYS A 127 -6.99 -2.70 -11.30
N VAL A 128 -5.86 -2.84 -11.98
CA VAL A 128 -5.82 -3.11 -13.43
C VAL A 128 -6.42 -4.49 -13.73
N GLY A 129 -6.18 -5.50 -12.89
CA GLY A 129 -6.79 -6.83 -13.02
C GLY A 129 -8.32 -6.80 -12.89
N LEU A 130 -8.85 -5.99 -11.95
CA LEU A 130 -10.29 -5.77 -11.80
C LEU A 130 -10.89 -5.03 -13.00
N LEU A 131 -10.24 -3.98 -13.46
CA LEU A 131 -10.65 -3.21 -14.64
C LEU A 131 -10.64 -4.07 -15.90
N ALA A 132 -9.61 -4.91 -16.10
CA ALA A 132 -9.53 -5.87 -17.20
C ALA A 132 -10.66 -6.91 -17.14
N LEU A 133 -11.03 -7.37 -15.94
CA LEU A 133 -12.19 -8.25 -15.75
C LEU A 133 -13.50 -7.56 -16.16
N TYR A 134 -13.68 -6.28 -15.79
CA TYR A 134 -14.86 -5.50 -16.21
C TYR A 134 -14.91 -5.27 -17.71
N LEU A 135 -13.75 -5.02 -18.34
CA LEU A 135 -13.65 -4.92 -19.79
C LEU A 135 -14.17 -6.20 -20.46
N ARG A 136 -13.80 -7.36 -19.95
CA ARG A 136 -14.23 -8.67 -20.47
C ARG A 136 -15.72 -8.93 -20.26
N LEU A 137 -16.27 -8.56 -19.10
CA LEU A 137 -17.68 -8.78 -18.76
C LEU A 137 -18.63 -7.82 -19.49
N PHE A 138 -18.24 -6.55 -19.63
CA PHE A 138 -19.10 -5.47 -20.12
C PHE A 138 -18.62 -4.85 -21.43
N ASN A 139 -17.79 -5.56 -22.22
CA ASN A 139 -17.23 -5.06 -23.48
C ASN A 139 -18.29 -4.54 -24.47
N ILE A 140 -19.52 -5.03 -24.36
CA ILE A 140 -20.65 -4.68 -25.23
C ILE A 140 -21.04 -3.20 -25.09
N ILE A 141 -20.76 -2.56 -23.95
CA ILE A 141 -21.22 -1.19 -23.66
C ILE A 141 -20.05 -0.20 -23.80
N SER A 142 -20.10 0.62 -24.84
CA SER A 142 -19.03 1.54 -25.23
C SER A 142 -18.62 2.54 -24.15
N HIS A 143 -19.58 3.09 -23.39
CA HIS A 143 -19.28 4.05 -22.32
C HIS A 143 -18.48 3.41 -21.18
N VAL A 144 -18.83 2.18 -20.77
CA VAL A 144 -18.09 1.43 -19.74
C VAL A 144 -16.69 1.12 -20.21
N ARG A 145 -16.54 0.74 -21.48
CA ARG A 145 -15.22 0.51 -22.06
C ARG A 145 -14.33 1.75 -21.91
N THR A 146 -14.85 2.94 -22.25
CA THR A 146 -14.10 4.19 -22.08
C THR A 146 -13.76 4.46 -20.62
N MET A 147 -14.72 4.30 -19.69
CA MET A 147 -14.45 4.45 -18.26
C MET A 147 -13.35 3.50 -17.76
N VAL A 148 -13.40 2.24 -18.18
CA VAL A 148 -12.39 1.25 -17.80
C VAL A 148 -11.00 1.62 -18.31
N TRP A 149 -10.88 2.08 -19.57
CA TRP A 149 -9.60 2.56 -20.11
C TRP A 149 -9.08 3.81 -19.41
N VAL A 150 -9.95 4.77 -19.10
CA VAL A 150 -9.58 5.98 -18.33
C VAL A 150 -9.11 5.59 -16.94
N GLY A 151 -9.82 4.67 -16.27
CA GLY A 151 -9.42 4.13 -14.97
C GLY A 151 -8.05 3.45 -15.00
N MET A 152 -7.80 2.61 -16.01
CA MET A 152 -6.50 1.94 -16.19
C MET A 152 -5.37 2.94 -16.40
N PHE A 153 -5.58 3.94 -17.26
CA PHE A 153 -4.60 5.00 -17.49
C PHE A 153 -4.32 5.80 -16.20
N ALA A 154 -5.35 6.13 -15.44
CA ALA A 154 -5.21 6.89 -14.19
C ALA A 154 -4.40 6.11 -13.13
N VAL A 155 -4.71 4.82 -12.88
CA VAL A 155 -3.99 4.04 -11.86
C VAL A 155 -2.54 3.73 -12.29
N ILE A 156 -2.30 3.49 -13.57
CA ILE A 156 -0.94 3.21 -14.09
C ILE A 156 -0.08 4.48 -14.05
N SER A 157 -0.61 5.60 -14.55
CA SER A 157 0.14 6.87 -14.56
C SER A 157 0.48 7.33 -13.14
N TYR A 158 -0.46 7.19 -12.21
CA TYR A 158 -0.23 7.41 -10.78
C TYR A 158 0.88 6.51 -10.21
N CYS A 159 0.85 5.21 -10.49
CA CYS A 159 1.90 4.29 -10.02
C CYS A 159 3.28 4.71 -10.53
N ILE A 160 3.38 5.07 -11.81
CA ILE A 160 4.65 5.51 -12.41
C ILE A 160 5.14 6.79 -11.75
N ALA A 161 4.26 7.78 -11.59
CA ALA A 161 4.61 9.06 -10.96
C ALA A 161 5.14 8.84 -9.53
N PHE A 162 4.47 8.01 -8.74
CA PHE A 162 4.91 7.70 -7.37
C PHE A 162 6.23 6.96 -7.32
N VAL A 163 6.40 5.92 -8.13
CA VAL A 163 7.67 5.16 -8.16
C VAL A 163 8.83 6.07 -8.58
N ILE A 164 8.63 6.95 -9.56
CA ILE A 164 9.66 7.92 -9.96
C ILE A 164 9.97 8.87 -8.80
N THR A 165 8.96 9.42 -8.13
CA THR A 165 9.17 10.31 -6.98
C THR A 165 9.92 9.61 -5.86
N ASP A 166 9.53 8.39 -5.48
CA ASP A 166 10.19 7.61 -4.42
C ASP A 166 11.66 7.34 -4.78
N LEU A 167 11.94 7.00 -6.04
CA LEU A 167 13.30 6.79 -6.52
C LEU A 167 14.12 8.10 -6.48
N VAL A 168 13.56 9.21 -6.95
CA VAL A 168 14.27 10.51 -7.00
C VAL A 168 14.49 11.10 -5.60
N ALA A 169 13.55 10.87 -4.68
CA ALA A 169 13.58 11.39 -3.33
C ALA A 169 14.45 10.52 -2.40
N CYS A 170 14.43 9.20 -2.52
CA CYS A 170 14.96 8.31 -1.49
C CYS A 170 16.07 7.35 -1.98
N VAL A 171 16.54 7.45 -3.23
CA VAL A 171 17.76 6.75 -3.68
C VAL A 171 18.99 7.63 -3.47
N PRO A 172 20.09 7.08 -2.90
CA PRO A 172 21.33 7.84 -2.72
C PRO A 172 21.91 8.33 -4.04
N ARG A 173 22.31 9.61 -4.07
CA ARG A 173 22.95 10.25 -5.22
C ARG A 173 24.47 10.22 -5.09
N SER A 174 25.17 10.50 -6.18
CA SER A 174 26.65 10.52 -6.21
C SER A 174 27.28 11.57 -5.29
N ASP A 175 26.54 12.62 -4.91
CA ASP A 175 26.96 13.66 -3.97
C ASP A 175 26.74 13.29 -2.48
N GLU A 176 26.14 12.12 -2.22
CA GLU A 176 25.80 11.61 -0.89
C GLU A 176 26.74 10.44 -0.53
N ALA A 177 27.94 10.76 -0.07
CA ALA A 177 29.00 9.78 0.21
C ALA A 177 28.61 8.78 1.31
N GLY A 178 27.64 9.11 2.17
CA GLY A 178 27.09 8.20 3.19
C GLY A 178 26.10 7.14 2.64
N GLY A 179 25.78 7.19 1.34
CA GLY A 179 24.83 6.27 0.72
C GLY A 179 23.46 6.33 1.40
N TRP A 180 22.92 5.17 1.79
CA TRP A 180 21.61 5.04 2.45
C TRP A 180 21.55 5.66 3.86
N VAL A 181 22.71 6.00 4.43
CA VAL A 181 22.86 6.51 5.80
C VAL A 181 23.24 8.01 5.77
N ASP A 182 23.23 8.65 4.59
CA ASP A 182 23.57 10.07 4.47
C ASP A 182 22.46 10.97 5.06
N PRO A 183 22.78 11.92 5.97
CA PRO A 183 21.79 12.83 6.52
C PRO A 183 21.05 13.67 5.48
N LYS A 184 21.70 14.01 4.35
CA LYS A 184 21.08 14.80 3.27
C LYS A 184 20.00 13.99 2.54
N LEU A 185 20.27 12.71 2.30
CA LEU A 185 19.30 11.77 1.73
C LEU A 185 18.07 11.69 2.63
N LEU A 186 18.28 11.50 3.93
CA LEU A 186 17.22 11.34 4.91
C LEU A 186 16.35 12.60 5.02
N ALA A 187 16.98 13.78 5.04
CA ALA A 187 16.27 15.06 5.04
C ALA A 187 15.43 15.25 3.77
N ARG A 188 15.97 14.92 2.59
CA ARG A 188 15.26 15.00 1.31
C ARG A 188 14.07 14.06 1.25
N CYS A 189 14.26 12.79 1.65
CA CYS A 189 13.22 11.78 1.66
C CYS A 189 12.09 12.18 2.64
N ASN A 190 12.43 12.61 3.86
CA ASN A 190 11.44 13.05 4.86
C ASN A 190 10.71 14.35 4.51
N ALA A 191 11.30 15.21 3.66
CA ALA A 191 10.62 16.43 3.21
C ALA A 191 9.59 16.17 2.10
N ILE A 192 9.80 15.15 1.26
CA ILE A 192 8.96 14.90 0.07
C ILE A 192 7.92 13.81 0.34
N VAL A 193 8.32 12.73 1.02
CA VAL A 193 7.49 11.52 1.15
C VAL A 193 6.18 11.74 1.92
N PRO A 194 6.12 12.46 3.05
CA PRO A 194 4.87 12.59 3.82
C PRO A 194 3.71 13.23 3.04
N ASP A 195 3.99 14.32 2.33
CA ASP A 195 2.99 15.02 1.51
C ASP A 195 2.52 14.13 0.35
N PHE A 196 3.45 13.44 -0.30
CA PHE A 196 3.12 12.49 -1.36
C PHE A 196 2.31 11.29 -0.85
N ILE A 197 2.65 10.72 0.31
CA ILE A 197 1.87 9.63 0.91
C ILE A 197 0.43 10.09 1.16
N THR A 198 0.25 11.29 1.70
CA THR A 198 -1.08 11.86 1.98
C THR A 198 -1.89 12.04 0.70
N ALA A 199 -1.32 12.69 -0.32
CA ALA A 199 -1.96 12.83 -1.63
C ALA A 199 -2.28 11.45 -2.26
N GLY A 200 -1.37 10.50 -2.09
CA GLY A 200 -1.51 9.15 -2.59
C GLY A 200 -2.62 8.36 -1.90
N ALA A 201 -2.82 8.56 -0.60
CA ALA A 201 -3.90 7.95 0.16
C ALA A 201 -5.26 8.38 -0.40
N TRP A 202 -5.46 9.69 -0.64
CA TRP A 202 -6.66 10.21 -1.29
C TRP A 202 -6.87 9.62 -2.66
N PHE A 203 -5.86 9.62 -3.52
CA PHE A 203 -5.96 9.05 -4.87
C PHE A 203 -6.33 7.56 -4.83
N ASN A 204 -5.78 6.81 -3.88
CA ASN A 204 -6.07 5.39 -3.72
C ASN A 204 -7.57 5.16 -3.39
N VAL A 205 -8.11 5.95 -2.44
CA VAL A 205 -9.53 5.90 -2.07
C VAL A 205 -10.44 6.30 -3.25
N PHE A 206 -10.11 7.39 -3.95
CA PHE A 206 -10.89 7.84 -5.10
C PHE A 206 -10.91 6.81 -6.23
N THR A 207 -9.77 6.18 -6.52
CA THR A 207 -9.70 5.16 -7.57
C THR A 207 -10.42 3.88 -7.18
N ASP A 208 -10.42 3.48 -5.90
CA ASP A 208 -11.23 2.36 -5.43
C ASP A 208 -12.72 2.65 -5.56
N PHE A 209 -13.15 3.86 -5.19
CA PHE A 209 -14.53 4.31 -5.35
C PHE A 209 -14.94 4.29 -6.83
N TYR A 210 -14.09 4.83 -7.70
CA TYR A 210 -14.31 4.83 -9.14
C TYR A 210 -14.50 3.41 -9.69
N ILE A 211 -13.61 2.47 -9.34
CA ILE A 211 -13.66 1.09 -9.82
C ILE A 211 -14.93 0.38 -9.31
N LEU A 212 -15.32 0.59 -8.05
CA LEU A 212 -16.54 -0.01 -7.50
C LEU A 212 -17.83 0.59 -8.07
N MET A 213 -17.82 1.86 -8.50
CA MET A 213 -18.98 2.49 -9.12
C MET A 213 -19.26 1.98 -10.53
N ILE A 214 -18.26 1.51 -11.29
CA ILE A 214 -18.43 0.99 -12.66
C ILE A 214 -19.51 -0.11 -12.74
N PRO A 215 -19.41 -1.24 -11.99
CA PRO A 215 -20.45 -2.27 -12.04
C PRO A 215 -21.76 -1.79 -11.42
N LEU A 216 -21.73 -0.95 -10.38
CA LEU A 216 -22.93 -0.44 -9.73
C LEU A 216 -23.80 0.42 -10.66
N HIS A 217 -23.20 1.18 -11.56
CA HIS A 217 -23.91 1.95 -12.59
C HIS A 217 -24.56 1.06 -13.67
N MET A 218 -24.08 -0.18 -13.80
CA MET A 218 -24.53 -1.14 -14.82
C MET A 218 -25.66 -2.04 -14.33
N ILE A 219 -25.74 -2.25 -13.01
CA ILE A 219 -26.72 -3.12 -12.37
C ILE A 219 -28.14 -2.52 -12.15
N PRO A 220 -28.48 -1.25 -12.45
CA PRO A 220 -29.88 -0.82 -12.45
C PRO A 220 -30.77 -1.65 -13.40
N LYS A 221 -30.18 -2.35 -14.38
CA LYS A 221 -30.87 -3.30 -15.28
C LYS A 221 -31.01 -4.73 -14.71
N LEU A 222 -30.45 -5.02 -13.53
CA LEU A 222 -30.35 -6.37 -12.94
C LEU A 222 -30.92 -6.48 -11.51
N GLY A 223 -31.58 -5.43 -11.00
CA GLY A 223 -32.45 -5.53 -9.82
C GLY A 223 -31.75 -5.64 -8.45
N LEU A 224 -30.52 -5.12 -8.27
CA LEU A 224 -29.93 -5.03 -6.94
C LEU A 224 -30.65 -3.99 -6.06
N SER A 225 -30.92 -4.35 -4.81
CA SER A 225 -31.55 -3.45 -3.83
C SER A 225 -30.63 -2.32 -3.39
N ARG A 226 -31.21 -1.13 -3.19
CA ARG A 226 -30.54 0.11 -2.72
C ARG A 226 -29.70 -0.08 -1.45
N ASN A 227 -30.05 -1.09 -0.64
CA ASN A 227 -29.32 -1.45 0.58
C ASN A 227 -27.89 -1.98 0.32
N ARG A 228 -27.65 -2.67 -0.80
CA ARG A 228 -26.30 -3.13 -1.17
C ARG A 228 -25.41 -1.97 -1.66
N GLN A 229 -26.00 -0.96 -2.30
CA GLN A 229 -25.30 0.28 -2.65
C GLN A 229 -24.85 1.05 -1.40
N ILE A 230 -25.73 1.13 -0.39
CA ILE A 230 -25.40 1.77 0.89
C ILE A 230 -24.30 1.00 1.63
N GLY A 231 -24.33 -0.33 1.63
CA GLY A 231 -23.28 -1.16 2.25
C GLY A 231 -21.88 -0.88 1.67
N VAL A 232 -21.77 -0.73 0.36
CA VAL A 232 -20.50 -0.35 -0.29
C VAL A 232 -20.06 1.05 0.14
N ALA A 233 -20.98 2.03 0.16
CA ALA A 233 -20.67 3.38 0.61
C ALA A 233 -20.18 3.43 2.07
N LEU A 234 -20.73 2.60 2.96
CA LEU A 234 -20.31 2.52 4.36
C LEU A 234 -18.89 1.95 4.52
N ILE A 235 -18.50 0.95 3.73
CA ILE A 235 -17.11 0.43 3.72
C ILE A 235 -16.13 1.54 3.33
N PHE A 236 -16.49 2.37 2.34
CA PHE A 236 -15.66 3.51 1.94
C PHE A 236 -15.51 4.58 3.02
N LEU A 237 -16.59 4.86 3.78
CA LEU A 237 -16.53 5.79 4.90
C LEU A 237 -15.49 5.37 5.95
N THR A 238 -15.35 4.07 6.20
CA THR A 238 -14.31 3.58 7.12
C THR A 238 -12.88 3.84 6.61
N GLY A 239 -12.67 3.75 5.29
CA GLY A 239 -11.38 4.08 4.67
C GLY A 239 -11.07 5.58 4.73
N LEU A 240 -12.06 6.45 4.52
CA LEU A 240 -11.90 7.90 4.62
C LEU A 240 -11.55 8.35 6.05
N LEU A 241 -12.16 7.73 7.07
CA LEU A 241 -11.82 8.00 8.47
C LEU A 241 -10.35 7.69 8.76
N GLN A 242 -9.80 6.61 8.20
CA GLN A 242 -8.38 6.28 8.37
C GLN A 242 -7.46 7.33 7.72
N VAL A 243 -7.82 7.86 6.55
CA VAL A 243 -7.04 8.92 5.88
C VAL A 243 -7.06 10.21 6.70
N GLN A 244 -8.21 10.59 7.26
CA GLN A 244 -8.33 11.79 8.09
C GLN A 244 -7.53 11.70 9.39
N ILE A 245 -7.33 10.49 9.93
CA ILE A 245 -6.46 10.25 11.09
C ILE A 245 -4.96 10.41 10.73
N LEU A 246 -4.60 10.10 9.47
CA LEU A 246 -3.21 10.21 8.98
C LEU A 246 -2.82 11.64 8.60
N THR A 247 -3.78 12.50 8.29
CA THR A 247 -3.56 13.95 8.24
C THR A 247 -3.56 14.46 9.67
N PRO A 248 -2.42 14.86 10.27
CA PRO A 248 -2.46 15.64 11.48
C PRO A 248 -3.28 16.87 11.15
N GLY A 249 -4.36 17.12 11.89
CA GLY A 249 -5.00 18.41 11.81
C GLY A 249 -3.93 19.45 12.10
N ASP A 250 -3.82 20.47 11.24
CA ASP A 250 -3.21 21.77 11.54
C ASP A 250 -4.01 22.49 12.66
N ASP A 251 -4.38 21.76 13.72
CA ASP A 251 -5.00 22.27 14.92
C ASP A 251 -3.89 22.42 15.96
N HIS A 252 -2.92 23.30 15.68
CA HIS A 252 -2.24 24.14 16.66
C HIS A 252 -1.47 25.26 15.94
N LEU A 253 -2.21 26.23 15.44
CA LEU A 253 -1.71 27.60 15.26
C LEU A 253 -1.85 28.30 16.62
N THR A 254 -0.74 28.43 17.36
CA THR A 254 -0.33 29.53 18.30
C THR A 254 0.86 29.07 19.13
#